data_AF-A0A496R028-F1
#
_entry.id   AF-A0A496R028-F1
#
_cell.length_a   1.000
_cell.length_b   1.000
_cell.length_c   1.000
_cell.angle_alpha   90.00
_cell.angle_beta   90.00
_cell.angle_gamma   90.00
#
_symmetry.space_group_name_H-M   'P 1'
#
loop_
_entity.id
_entity.type
_entity.pdbx_description
1 polymer ?
#
loop_
_entity_poly.entity_id
_entity_poly.type
_entity_poly.pdbx_seq_one_letter_code
_entity_poly.pdbx_strand_id
1 'polypeptide(L)'
;MRFTGGKLFLKRIEILGFKSFADRTVIEFNEGISALLGPNGCGKSNIVDAIKWVLGEQSVRNMRAERMDDVIFSGTESRKALNVAEVTLVIANDQGILEIERPEIAIKRRIFREGDSEYFLNGASVRLKEIRELFFDTGIGKSAYSVMEQGRIDQVLSNKPEERRYIFEEAAGITKYRMRGGEAERKLVRTEENMVQVENILHEVHRNYETLKKQTDKTLEYRKFKESVFSLDRDLKLLQWRDLVKSGEKKSDRLKSREDKYRQVVEKINEIKTALATELDSVNEMESRLIESQKQLYGMDLEKENQEEQVKNIRERRNESDETCKSARTREKNAVVSLGSLNKLKKNRETDLAAFKDRIKEIEGNISSLGKTISAAEERVNGNADETLRTNNSLTGEEQTREALGDDLRSLTDDIVRELDRGLKDSGYDRSARRLLAQSILDSLGELHIRSEGRARLLSDQKNLSDVKKTPELLS
;
A
#
# COMPACT_ATOMS: atom_id res chain seq x y z
N MET A 1 -126.21 -6.00 -50.56
CA MET A 1 -125.66 -4.63 -50.61
C MET A 1 -126.59 -3.76 -51.44
N ARG A 2 -126.78 -2.48 -51.09
CA ARG A 2 -127.44 -1.52 -52.00
C ARG A 2 -126.38 -1.00 -52.97
N PHE A 3 -126.50 -1.33 -54.26
CA PHE A 3 -125.79 -0.60 -55.32
C PHE A 3 -126.49 0.75 -55.56
N THR A 4 -126.37 1.67 -54.60
CA THR A 4 -126.61 3.09 -54.84
C THR A 4 -125.49 3.59 -55.73
N GLY A 5 -125.69 3.52 -57.04
CA GLY A 5 -124.68 3.79 -58.07
C GLY A 5 -124.32 5.27 -58.17
N GLY A 6 -123.59 5.79 -57.18
CA GLY A 6 -122.80 6.99 -57.36
C GLY A 6 -121.84 6.77 -58.54
N LYS A 7 -121.75 7.75 -59.43
CA LYS A 7 -120.89 7.66 -60.62
C LYS A 7 -119.59 8.40 -60.37
N LEU A 8 -118.47 7.71 -60.50
CA LEU A 8 -117.20 8.38 -60.75
C LEU A 8 -117.22 8.87 -62.21
N PHE A 9 -117.00 10.16 -62.45
CA PHE A 9 -117.17 10.76 -63.77
C PHE A 9 -115.95 11.61 -64.17
N LEU A 10 -115.41 11.40 -65.37
CA LEU A 10 -114.31 12.20 -65.92
C LEU A 10 -114.87 13.54 -66.42
N LYS A 11 -114.72 14.62 -65.64
CA LYS A 11 -115.21 15.96 -66.00
C LYS A 11 -114.42 16.56 -67.18
N ARG A 12 -113.09 16.48 -67.14
CA ARG A 12 -112.24 16.90 -68.28
C ARG A 12 -110.87 16.22 -68.29
N ILE A 13 -110.24 16.23 -69.47
CA ILE A 13 -108.82 15.94 -69.65
C ILE A 13 -108.11 17.18 -70.19
N GLU A 14 -106.96 17.50 -69.60
CA GLU A 14 -106.06 18.56 -70.05
C GLU A 14 -104.77 17.90 -70.57
N ILE A 15 -104.40 18.16 -71.81
CA ILE A 15 -103.30 17.50 -72.53
C ILE A 15 -102.32 18.56 -73.02
N LEU A 16 -101.02 18.41 -72.74
CA LEU A 16 -99.95 19.28 -73.22
C LEU A 16 -98.72 18.46 -73.61
N GLY A 17 -98.18 18.69 -74.81
CA GLY A 17 -96.97 18.04 -75.31
C GLY A 17 -97.06 16.51 -75.44
N PHE A 18 -98.26 15.92 -75.42
CA PHE A 18 -98.47 14.47 -75.45
C PHE A 18 -98.86 13.99 -76.86
N LYS A 19 -98.02 13.15 -77.48
CA LYS A 19 -98.18 12.64 -78.84
C LYS A 19 -98.58 13.74 -79.83
N SER A 20 -99.79 13.67 -80.40
CA SER A 20 -100.33 14.63 -81.37
C SER A 20 -100.71 16.01 -80.79
N PHE A 21 -100.77 16.15 -79.46
CA PHE A 21 -101.23 17.35 -78.78
C PHE A 21 -100.04 18.22 -78.35
N ALA A 22 -99.54 19.04 -79.28
CA ALA A 22 -98.45 19.97 -79.00
C ALA A 22 -98.89 21.12 -78.06
N ASP A 23 -100.02 21.75 -78.36
CA ASP A 23 -100.57 22.86 -77.57
C ASP A 23 -101.43 22.34 -76.41
N ARG A 24 -101.58 23.14 -75.34
CA ARG A 24 -102.46 22.79 -74.21
C ARG A 24 -103.91 22.69 -74.68
N THR A 25 -104.38 21.46 -74.80
CA THR A 25 -105.71 21.10 -75.27
C THR A 25 -106.55 20.68 -74.07
N VAL A 26 -107.72 21.29 -73.88
CA VAL A 26 -108.69 20.88 -72.85
C VAL A 26 -109.89 20.25 -73.54
N ILE A 27 -110.26 19.04 -73.12
CA ILE A 27 -111.45 18.33 -73.60
C ILE A 27 -112.34 18.10 -72.38
N GLU A 28 -113.47 18.78 -72.35
CA GLU A 28 -114.51 18.59 -71.34
C GLU A 28 -115.48 17.51 -71.81
N PHE A 29 -115.98 16.71 -70.88
CA PHE A 29 -116.96 15.66 -71.15
C PHE A 29 -118.27 15.99 -70.43
N ASN A 30 -119.38 15.51 -70.98
CA ASN A 30 -120.70 15.58 -70.34
C ASN A 30 -121.12 14.21 -69.82
N GLU A 31 -121.97 14.18 -68.80
CA GLU A 31 -122.54 12.94 -68.28
C GLU A 31 -123.29 12.15 -69.36
N GLY A 32 -123.21 10.83 -69.29
CA GLY A 32 -123.81 9.93 -70.28
C GLY A 32 -122.79 9.48 -71.33
N ILE A 33 -123.10 9.70 -72.61
CA ILE A 33 -122.31 9.19 -73.75
C ILE A 33 -121.62 10.36 -74.45
N SER A 34 -120.29 10.45 -74.29
CA SER A 34 -119.44 11.37 -75.05
C SER A 34 -118.81 10.66 -76.25
N ALA A 35 -118.96 11.21 -77.46
CA ALA A 35 -118.50 10.58 -78.71
C ALA A 35 -117.37 11.40 -79.39
N LEU A 36 -116.18 10.81 -79.51
CA LEU A 36 -115.02 11.46 -80.14
C LEU A 36 -115.00 11.19 -81.65
N LEU A 37 -115.41 12.19 -82.44
CA LEU A 37 -115.51 12.14 -83.90
C LEU A 37 -114.34 12.85 -84.60
N GLY A 38 -114.13 12.57 -85.90
CA GLY A 38 -113.02 13.10 -86.69
C GLY A 38 -112.45 12.08 -87.70
N PRO A 39 -111.58 12.51 -88.63
CA PRO A 39 -111.00 11.63 -89.66
C PRO A 39 -109.97 10.63 -89.09
N ASN A 40 -109.49 9.70 -89.91
CA ASN A 40 -108.37 8.84 -89.53
C ASN A 40 -107.09 9.68 -89.35
N GLY A 41 -106.23 9.29 -88.40
CA GLY A 41 -104.97 10.00 -88.10
C GLY A 41 -105.08 11.23 -87.19
N CYS A 42 -106.26 11.81 -86.94
CA CYS A 42 -106.43 13.04 -86.12
C CYS A 42 -106.21 12.89 -84.60
N GLY A 43 -105.44 11.90 -84.16
CA GLY A 43 -105.04 11.75 -82.76
C GLY A 43 -106.11 11.22 -81.79
N LYS A 44 -107.33 10.90 -82.22
CA LYS A 44 -108.41 10.40 -81.34
C LYS A 44 -107.98 9.29 -80.37
N SER A 45 -107.33 8.23 -80.87
CA SER A 45 -106.86 7.12 -80.03
C SER A 45 -105.79 7.56 -79.02
N ASN A 46 -105.06 8.65 -79.29
CA ASN A 46 -104.06 9.20 -78.37
C ASN A 46 -104.73 9.86 -77.14
N ILE A 47 -106.03 10.18 -77.18
CA ILE A 47 -106.79 10.62 -76.00
C ILE A 47 -107.01 9.42 -75.05
N VAL A 48 -107.30 8.23 -75.61
CA VAL A 48 -107.43 6.98 -74.82
C VAL A 48 -106.07 6.58 -74.23
N ASP A 49 -104.99 6.67 -75.02
CA ASP A 49 -103.62 6.52 -74.53
C ASP A 49 -103.35 7.49 -73.35
N ALA A 50 -103.68 8.78 -73.49
CA ALA A 50 -103.44 9.81 -72.47
C ALA A 50 -104.16 9.50 -71.14
N ILE A 51 -105.41 9.00 -71.19
CA ILE A 51 -106.15 8.55 -70.01
C ILE A 51 -105.43 7.39 -69.33
N LYS A 52 -105.10 6.32 -70.07
CA LYS A 52 -104.37 5.15 -69.54
C LYS A 52 -103.02 5.54 -68.93
N TRP A 53 -102.33 6.48 -69.56
CA TRP A 53 -101.00 6.95 -69.14
C TRP A 53 -101.03 7.61 -67.77
N VAL A 54 -102.03 8.47 -67.50
CA VAL A 54 -102.23 9.10 -66.17
C VAL A 54 -102.69 8.08 -65.13
N LEU A 55 -103.57 7.15 -65.49
CA LEU A 55 -103.99 6.04 -64.62
C LEU A 55 -102.87 5.02 -64.31
N GLY A 56 -101.67 5.23 -64.86
CA GLY A 56 -100.47 4.50 -64.48
C GLY A 56 -100.19 3.27 -65.33
N GLU A 57 -100.59 3.25 -66.61
CA GLU A 57 -100.03 2.31 -67.58
C GLU A 57 -98.50 2.52 -67.73
N GLN A 58 -97.78 1.41 -67.82
CA GLN A 58 -96.33 1.32 -68.00
C GLN A 58 -95.92 0.44 -69.19
N SER A 59 -96.85 -0.34 -69.77
CA SER A 59 -96.59 -1.08 -71.00
C SER A 59 -96.53 -0.10 -72.17
N VAL A 60 -95.30 0.22 -72.59
CA VAL A 60 -95.02 1.11 -73.72
C VAL A 60 -95.68 0.60 -75.02
N ARG A 61 -95.75 -0.74 -75.18
CA ARG A 61 -96.48 -1.41 -76.27
C ARG A 61 -97.99 -1.16 -76.22
N ASN A 62 -98.62 -1.23 -75.05
CA ASN A 62 -100.05 -0.88 -74.89
C ASN A 62 -100.28 0.61 -75.16
N MET A 63 -99.29 1.44 -74.82
CA MET A 63 -99.23 2.86 -75.10
C MET A 63 -98.89 3.20 -76.56
N ARG A 64 -98.76 2.22 -77.47
CA ARG A 64 -98.51 2.42 -78.92
C ARG A 64 -97.32 3.36 -79.16
N ALA A 65 -96.18 3.00 -78.57
CA ALA A 65 -94.89 3.67 -78.56
C ALA A 65 -93.76 2.60 -78.51
N GLU A 66 -92.50 2.98 -78.74
CA GLU A 66 -91.35 2.06 -78.59
C GLU A 66 -90.63 2.29 -77.25
N ARG A 67 -90.49 3.55 -76.84
CA ARG A 67 -89.93 4.01 -75.57
C ARG A 67 -90.93 4.83 -74.75
N MET A 68 -90.67 4.97 -73.45
CA MET A 68 -91.57 5.69 -72.52
C MET A 68 -91.60 7.21 -72.80
N ASP A 69 -90.53 7.76 -73.38
CA ASP A 69 -90.38 9.16 -73.78
C ASP A 69 -90.98 9.49 -75.16
N ASP A 70 -91.30 8.50 -76.01
CA ASP A 70 -92.01 8.71 -77.29
C ASP A 70 -93.46 9.19 -77.11
N VAL A 71 -93.97 9.22 -75.87
CA VAL A 71 -95.25 9.87 -75.55
C VAL A 71 -95.15 11.40 -75.65
N ILE A 72 -93.95 11.97 -75.71
CA ILE A 72 -93.70 13.40 -75.84
C ILE A 72 -93.76 13.82 -77.32
N PHE A 73 -94.38 14.96 -77.62
CA PHE A 73 -94.52 15.49 -78.97
C PHE A 73 -93.16 15.64 -79.67
N SER A 74 -92.97 14.85 -80.72
CA SER A 74 -91.73 14.74 -81.51
C SER A 74 -91.51 15.89 -82.49
N GLY A 75 -92.49 16.77 -82.68
CA GLY A 75 -92.45 17.88 -83.64
C GLY A 75 -93.19 17.61 -84.94
N THR A 76 -93.34 18.65 -85.76
CA THR A 76 -93.75 18.60 -87.17
C THR A 76 -92.91 19.61 -87.96
N GLU A 77 -92.96 19.58 -89.29
CA GLU A 77 -92.30 20.58 -90.16
C GLU A 77 -92.62 22.03 -89.76
N SER A 78 -93.83 22.26 -89.24
CA SER A 78 -94.34 23.55 -88.79
C SER A 78 -94.18 23.84 -87.30
N ARG A 79 -93.76 22.86 -86.46
CA ARG A 79 -93.75 22.99 -84.99
C ARG A 79 -92.58 22.28 -84.35
N LYS A 80 -91.80 23.01 -83.54
CA LYS A 80 -90.68 22.43 -82.77
C LYS A 80 -91.17 21.33 -81.83
N ALA A 81 -90.33 20.30 -81.68
CA ALA A 81 -90.54 19.24 -80.70
C ALA A 81 -90.52 19.78 -79.26
N LEU A 82 -91.23 19.11 -78.35
CA LEU A 82 -91.30 19.51 -76.93
C LEU A 82 -90.46 18.57 -76.06
N ASN A 83 -89.99 19.09 -74.92
CA ASN A 83 -89.15 18.35 -73.95
C ASN A 83 -89.95 17.72 -72.79
N VAL A 84 -91.25 18.00 -72.71
CA VAL A 84 -92.14 17.56 -71.64
C VAL A 84 -93.50 17.16 -72.23
N ALA A 85 -94.10 16.10 -71.68
CA ALA A 85 -95.52 15.82 -71.81
C ALA A 85 -96.19 15.90 -70.43
N GLU A 86 -97.34 16.53 -70.37
CA GLU A 86 -98.18 16.63 -69.17
C GLU A 86 -99.63 16.32 -69.54
N VAL A 87 -100.27 15.44 -68.77
CA VAL A 87 -101.68 15.12 -68.90
C VAL A 87 -102.33 15.16 -67.53
N THR A 88 -103.48 15.83 -67.42
CA THR A 88 -104.28 15.92 -66.20
C THR A 88 -105.69 15.38 -66.46
N LEU A 89 -106.13 14.41 -65.66
CA LEU A 89 -107.52 13.97 -65.58
C LEU A 89 -108.18 14.68 -64.39
N VAL A 90 -109.33 15.32 -64.61
CA VAL A 90 -110.16 15.89 -63.55
C VAL A 90 -111.40 15.03 -63.41
N ILE A 91 -111.54 14.40 -62.25
CA ILE A 91 -112.55 13.39 -61.96
C ILE A 91 -113.49 13.90 -60.86
N ALA A 92 -114.79 13.81 -61.10
CA ALA A 92 -115.85 14.02 -60.14
C ALA A 92 -115.86 12.88 -59.10
N ASN A 93 -115.82 13.25 -57.83
CA ASN A 93 -115.95 12.38 -56.66
C ASN A 93 -117.03 12.91 -55.71
N ASP A 94 -118.08 13.54 -56.26
CA ASP A 94 -119.20 14.18 -55.55
C ASP A 94 -120.02 13.21 -54.66
N GLN A 95 -119.68 11.91 -54.65
CA GLN A 95 -120.27 10.85 -53.82
C GLN A 95 -119.26 10.08 -52.96
N GLY A 96 -117.98 10.53 -52.88
CA GLY A 96 -116.98 9.94 -51.99
C GLY A 96 -116.57 8.49 -52.30
N ILE A 97 -116.59 8.10 -53.58
CA ILE A 97 -116.26 6.74 -54.04
C ILE A 97 -114.76 6.47 -53.90
N LEU A 98 -113.95 7.48 -54.18
CA LEU A 98 -112.53 7.50 -53.86
C LEU A 98 -112.32 8.03 -52.45
N GLU A 99 -111.40 7.42 -51.69
CA GLU A 99 -111.03 7.71 -50.29
C GLU A 99 -110.31 9.09 -50.15
N ILE A 100 -110.86 10.15 -50.74
CA ILE A 100 -110.33 11.51 -50.76
C ILE A 100 -111.48 12.50 -50.51
N GLU A 101 -111.34 13.34 -49.48
CA GLU A 101 -112.32 14.35 -49.07
C GLU A 101 -112.37 15.58 -50.01
N ARG A 102 -112.57 15.36 -51.31
CA ARG A 102 -112.73 16.41 -52.32
C ARG A 102 -113.78 16.03 -53.37
N PRO A 103 -114.67 16.96 -53.79
CA PRO A 103 -115.66 16.71 -54.85
C PRO A 103 -115.01 16.58 -56.24
N GLU A 104 -113.80 17.12 -56.42
CA GLU A 104 -113.00 16.95 -57.64
C GLU A 104 -111.59 16.47 -57.29
N ILE A 105 -111.10 15.52 -58.08
CA ILE A 105 -109.78 14.93 -57.96
C ILE A 105 -109.04 15.16 -59.28
N ALA A 106 -107.99 15.98 -59.23
CA ALA A 106 -107.10 16.23 -60.36
C ALA A 106 -105.88 15.30 -60.26
N ILE A 107 -105.79 14.31 -61.14
CA ILE A 107 -104.63 13.42 -61.26
C ILE A 107 -103.82 13.88 -62.46
N LYS A 108 -102.55 14.23 -62.24
CA LYS A 108 -101.63 14.69 -63.27
C LYS A 108 -100.45 13.74 -63.36
N ARG A 109 -100.06 13.36 -64.57
CA ARG A 109 -98.76 12.74 -64.85
C ARG A 109 -97.95 13.67 -65.73
N ARG A 110 -96.65 13.77 -65.44
CA ARG A 110 -95.65 14.47 -66.26
C ARG A 110 -94.56 13.48 -66.66
N ILE A 111 -93.90 13.73 -67.78
CA ILE A 111 -92.61 13.12 -68.12
C ILE A 111 -91.73 14.12 -68.88
N PHE A 112 -90.44 14.12 -68.57
CA PHE A 112 -89.41 14.86 -69.30
C PHE A 112 -88.60 13.91 -70.20
N ARG A 113 -88.01 14.44 -71.28
CA ARG A 113 -87.11 13.66 -72.18
C ARG A 113 -85.91 13.02 -71.47
N GLU A 114 -85.53 13.56 -70.31
CA GLU A 114 -84.44 13.05 -69.47
C GLU A 114 -84.82 11.75 -68.71
N GLY A 115 -86.10 11.37 -68.74
CA GLY A 115 -86.61 10.08 -68.25
C GLY A 115 -87.48 10.18 -66.99
N ASP A 116 -87.36 11.26 -66.23
CA ASP A 116 -88.15 11.47 -65.02
C ASP A 116 -89.65 11.60 -65.30
N SER A 117 -90.45 10.75 -64.65
CA SER A 117 -91.92 10.77 -64.74
C SER A 117 -92.54 11.01 -63.36
N GLU A 118 -93.10 12.20 -63.18
CA GLU A 118 -93.75 12.65 -61.95
C GLU A 118 -95.25 12.31 -61.97
N TYR A 119 -95.82 12.05 -60.79
CA TYR A 119 -97.27 11.97 -60.58
C TYR A 119 -97.68 13.00 -59.52
N PHE A 120 -98.80 13.67 -59.76
CA PHE A 120 -99.39 14.60 -58.81
C PHE A 120 -100.87 14.29 -58.60
N LEU A 121 -101.31 14.38 -57.34
CA LEU A 121 -102.69 14.22 -56.90
C LEU A 121 -103.14 15.51 -56.23
N ASN A 122 -104.08 16.23 -56.85
CA ASN A 122 -104.53 17.55 -56.41
C ASN A 122 -103.38 18.58 -56.23
N GLY A 123 -102.31 18.42 -57.01
CA GLY A 123 -101.10 19.26 -56.97
C GLY A 123 -99.99 18.77 -56.04
N ALA A 124 -100.27 17.86 -55.10
CA ALA A 124 -99.23 17.24 -54.28
C ALA A 124 -98.51 16.13 -55.06
N SER A 125 -97.18 16.05 -54.97
CA SER A 125 -96.40 14.95 -55.58
C SER A 125 -96.66 13.63 -54.85
N VAL A 126 -96.90 12.57 -55.62
CA VAL A 126 -97.25 11.23 -55.13
C VAL A 126 -96.56 10.14 -55.97
N ARG A 127 -96.54 8.90 -55.48
CA ARG A 127 -95.96 7.76 -56.20
C ARG A 127 -97.04 7.01 -56.98
N LEU A 128 -96.62 6.35 -58.06
CA LEU A 128 -97.46 5.45 -58.86
C LEU A 128 -98.13 4.34 -58.03
N LYS A 129 -97.56 3.92 -56.88
CA LYS A 129 -98.24 2.99 -55.98
C LYS A 129 -99.51 3.60 -55.38
N GLU A 130 -99.46 4.85 -54.90
CA GLU A 130 -100.63 5.54 -54.34
C GLU A 130 -101.71 5.79 -55.39
N ILE A 131 -101.33 6.21 -56.61
CA ILE A 131 -102.28 6.37 -57.73
C ILE A 131 -102.96 5.05 -58.11
N ARG A 132 -102.25 3.92 -58.07
CA ARG A 132 -102.84 2.60 -58.34
C ARG A 132 -103.73 2.11 -57.21
N GLU A 133 -103.31 2.28 -55.95
CA GLU A 133 -104.09 1.89 -54.78
C GLU A 133 -105.42 2.64 -54.68
N LEU A 134 -105.44 3.92 -55.11
CA LEU A 134 -106.65 4.74 -55.20
C LEU A 134 -107.75 4.11 -56.07
N PHE A 135 -107.39 3.42 -57.16
CA PHE A 135 -108.35 2.84 -58.11
C PHE A 135 -108.64 1.35 -57.93
N PHE A 136 -107.96 0.63 -57.02
CA PHE A 136 -108.10 -0.83 -56.88
C PHE A 136 -109.53 -1.32 -56.64
N ASP A 137 -110.37 -0.52 -55.97
CA ASP A 137 -111.75 -0.90 -55.64
C ASP A 137 -112.79 -0.34 -56.65
N THR A 138 -112.33 0.26 -57.76
CA THR A 138 -113.19 0.99 -58.72
C THR A 138 -113.29 0.37 -60.12
N GLY A 139 -112.45 -0.62 -60.45
CA GLY A 139 -112.39 -1.19 -61.81
C GLY A 139 -111.75 -0.29 -62.88
N ILE A 140 -111.10 0.80 -62.47
CA ILE A 140 -110.37 1.77 -63.34
C ILE A 140 -108.84 1.57 -63.16
N GLY A 141 -108.43 0.34 -62.81
CA GLY A 141 -107.07 -0.04 -62.45
C GLY A 141 -106.14 -0.35 -63.64
N LYS A 142 -104.97 -0.93 -63.35
CA LYS A 142 -103.91 -1.21 -64.33
C LYS A 142 -104.39 -2.10 -65.50
N SER A 143 -105.36 -2.98 -65.27
CA SER A 143 -105.90 -3.87 -66.31
C SER A 143 -107.33 -3.51 -66.74
N ALA A 144 -107.83 -2.33 -66.32
CA ALA A 144 -109.12 -1.72 -66.61
C ALA A 144 -109.91 -2.38 -67.76
N TYR A 145 -110.83 -3.28 -67.39
CA TYR A 145 -111.87 -3.78 -68.31
C TYR A 145 -112.80 -2.65 -68.80
N SER A 146 -112.79 -1.52 -68.11
CA SER A 146 -113.45 -0.26 -68.46
C SER A 146 -112.84 0.46 -69.68
N VAL A 147 -111.65 0.06 -70.16
CA VAL A 147 -111.03 0.60 -71.39
C VAL A 147 -110.88 -0.49 -72.45
N MET A 148 -111.90 -0.61 -73.30
CA MET A 148 -111.96 -1.61 -74.38
C MET A 148 -111.31 -1.10 -75.67
N GLU A 149 -110.33 -1.84 -76.19
CA GLU A 149 -109.61 -1.55 -77.43
C GLU A 149 -109.85 -2.60 -78.51
N GLN A 150 -109.53 -2.24 -79.75
CA GLN A 150 -109.47 -3.17 -80.88
C GLN A 150 -108.49 -4.31 -80.56
N GLY A 151 -108.94 -5.56 -80.69
CA GLY A 151 -108.17 -6.77 -80.31
C GLY A 151 -108.21 -7.14 -78.82
N ARG A 152 -108.72 -6.27 -77.93
CA ARG A 152 -108.80 -6.55 -76.49
C ARG A 152 -109.86 -7.61 -76.16
N ILE A 153 -110.94 -7.66 -76.95
CA ILE A 153 -111.98 -8.70 -76.86
C ILE A 153 -111.38 -10.08 -77.11
N ASP A 154 -110.66 -10.22 -78.23
CA ASP A 154 -109.99 -11.47 -78.63
C ASP A 154 -108.96 -11.90 -77.57
N GLN A 155 -108.23 -10.93 -77.01
CA GLN A 155 -107.27 -11.17 -75.92
C GLN A 155 -107.96 -11.76 -74.67
N VAL A 156 -109.07 -11.16 -74.19
CA VAL A 156 -109.82 -11.67 -73.03
C VAL A 156 -110.35 -13.10 -73.26
N LEU A 157 -110.74 -13.41 -74.50
CA LEU A 157 -111.19 -14.74 -74.91
C LEU A 157 -110.02 -15.75 -75.03
N SER A 158 -108.85 -15.33 -75.53
CA SER A 158 -107.68 -16.21 -75.75
C SER A 158 -106.75 -16.41 -74.54
N ASN A 159 -106.81 -15.52 -73.55
CA ASN A 159 -105.91 -15.51 -72.39
C ASN A 159 -105.89 -16.82 -71.59
N LYS A 160 -104.75 -17.11 -70.95
CA LYS A 160 -104.59 -18.26 -70.05
C LYS A 160 -105.57 -18.18 -68.85
N PRO A 161 -105.93 -19.32 -68.22
CA PRO A 161 -106.81 -19.32 -67.05
C PRO A 161 -106.32 -18.40 -65.91
N GLU A 162 -105.01 -18.28 -65.72
CA GLU A 162 -104.37 -17.41 -64.72
C GLU A 162 -104.59 -15.92 -65.00
N GLU A 163 -104.43 -15.50 -66.25
CA GLU A 163 -104.62 -14.12 -66.71
C GLU A 163 -106.12 -13.76 -66.72
N ARG A 164 -106.98 -14.69 -67.13
CA ARG A 164 -108.44 -14.51 -67.08
C ARG A 164 -108.94 -14.44 -65.63
N ARG A 165 -108.35 -15.20 -64.71
CA ARG A 165 -108.64 -15.13 -63.27
C ARG A 165 -108.36 -13.75 -62.70
N TYR A 166 -107.28 -13.07 -63.09
CA TYR A 166 -106.98 -11.70 -62.63
C TYR A 166 -108.14 -10.72 -62.91
N ILE A 167 -108.76 -10.81 -64.09
CA ILE A 167 -109.90 -9.95 -64.48
C ILE A 167 -111.10 -10.17 -63.53
N PHE A 168 -111.37 -11.43 -63.15
CA PHE A 168 -112.42 -11.73 -62.17
C PHE A 168 -112.07 -11.30 -60.75
N GLU A 169 -110.80 -11.35 -60.33
CA GLU A 169 -110.37 -10.85 -59.01
C GLU A 169 -110.43 -9.32 -58.90
N GLU A 170 -110.12 -8.59 -59.99
CA GLU A 170 -110.29 -7.14 -60.09
C GLU A 170 -111.78 -6.75 -60.11
N ALA A 171 -112.62 -7.44 -60.88
CA ALA A 171 -114.07 -7.25 -60.89
C ALA A 171 -114.76 -7.62 -59.56
N ALA A 172 -114.15 -8.50 -58.75
CA ALA A 172 -114.61 -8.85 -57.40
C ALA A 172 -114.06 -7.93 -56.29
N GLY A 173 -113.19 -6.97 -56.61
CA GLY A 173 -112.60 -6.02 -55.64
C GLY A 173 -111.63 -6.65 -54.63
N ILE A 174 -111.21 -7.92 -54.79
CA ILE A 174 -110.36 -8.60 -53.80
C ILE A 174 -108.87 -8.28 -53.96
N THR A 175 -108.48 -7.61 -55.04
CA THR A 175 -107.08 -7.25 -55.38
C THR A 175 -106.38 -6.47 -54.26
N LYS A 176 -107.05 -5.50 -53.63
CA LYS A 176 -106.52 -4.70 -52.51
C LYS A 176 -106.10 -5.57 -51.32
N TYR A 177 -106.92 -6.56 -50.97
CA TYR A 177 -106.64 -7.52 -49.89
C TYR A 177 -105.55 -8.52 -50.28
N ARG A 178 -105.59 -9.08 -51.49
CA ARG A 178 -104.58 -10.03 -51.99
C ARG A 178 -103.19 -9.40 -52.04
N MET A 179 -103.09 -8.17 -52.51
CA MET A 179 -101.82 -7.41 -52.55
C MET A 179 -101.28 -7.11 -51.14
N ARG A 180 -102.15 -6.67 -50.22
CA ARG A 180 -101.76 -6.40 -48.82
C ARG A 180 -101.31 -7.69 -48.11
N GLY A 181 -102.00 -8.81 -48.31
CA GLY A 181 -101.60 -10.12 -47.78
C GLY A 181 -100.20 -10.54 -48.25
N GLY A 182 -99.95 -10.53 -49.56
CA GLY A 182 -98.64 -10.86 -50.13
C GLY A 182 -97.52 -9.85 -49.81
N GLU A 183 -97.83 -8.62 -49.37
CA GLU A 183 -96.83 -7.70 -48.79
C GLU A 183 -96.59 -7.96 -47.30
N ALA A 184 -97.59 -8.41 -46.54
CA ALA A 184 -97.43 -8.80 -45.13
C ALA A 184 -96.63 -10.11 -44.98
N GLU A 185 -96.93 -11.12 -45.79
CA GLU A 185 -96.22 -12.40 -45.84
C GLU A 185 -94.72 -12.21 -46.12
N ARG A 186 -94.36 -11.41 -47.13
CA ARG A 186 -92.96 -11.06 -47.45
C ARG A 186 -92.27 -10.20 -46.40
N LYS A 187 -93.01 -9.52 -45.50
CA LYS A 187 -92.44 -8.85 -44.32
C LYS A 187 -92.21 -9.85 -43.18
N LEU A 188 -93.15 -10.76 -42.95
CA LEU A 188 -93.09 -11.79 -41.92
C LEU A 188 -91.86 -12.69 -42.11
N VAL A 189 -91.66 -13.26 -43.31
CA VAL A 189 -90.48 -14.09 -43.63
C VAL A 189 -89.17 -13.35 -43.33
N ARG A 190 -89.05 -12.08 -43.74
CA ARG A 190 -87.88 -11.24 -43.44
C ARG A 190 -87.69 -10.96 -41.95
N THR A 191 -88.77 -10.91 -41.18
CA THR A 191 -88.70 -10.76 -39.73
C THR A 191 -88.20 -12.05 -39.07
N GLU A 192 -88.63 -13.22 -39.55
CA GLU A 192 -88.13 -14.52 -39.09
C GLU A 192 -86.64 -14.70 -39.42
N GLU A 193 -86.21 -14.38 -40.64
CA GLU A 193 -84.79 -14.35 -41.06
C GLU A 193 -83.94 -13.47 -40.11
N ASN A 194 -84.41 -12.26 -39.81
CA ASN A 194 -83.73 -11.33 -38.88
C ASN A 194 -83.70 -11.87 -37.44
N MET A 195 -84.77 -12.51 -36.96
CA MET A 195 -84.82 -13.09 -35.60
C MET A 195 -83.79 -14.22 -35.44
N VAL A 196 -83.69 -15.11 -36.43
CA VAL A 196 -82.66 -16.17 -36.45
C VAL A 196 -81.25 -15.56 -36.44
N GLN A 197 -81.01 -14.46 -37.17
CA GLN A 197 -79.71 -13.76 -37.11
C GLN A 197 -79.41 -13.20 -35.71
N VAL A 198 -80.40 -12.57 -35.05
CA VAL A 198 -80.24 -12.04 -33.69
C VAL A 198 -79.99 -13.15 -32.67
N GLU A 199 -80.68 -14.28 -32.78
CA GLU A 199 -80.48 -15.43 -31.89
C GLU A 199 -79.06 -16.02 -32.00
N ASN A 200 -78.52 -16.13 -33.21
CA ASN A 200 -77.13 -16.56 -33.42
C ASN A 200 -76.12 -15.61 -32.76
N ILE A 201 -76.32 -14.29 -32.89
CA ILE A 201 -75.46 -13.28 -32.26
C ILE A 201 -75.53 -13.38 -30.73
N LEU A 202 -76.72 -13.59 -30.14
CA LEU A 202 -76.89 -13.77 -28.70
C LEU A 202 -76.13 -15.00 -28.18
N HIS A 203 -76.15 -16.12 -28.91
CA HIS A 203 -75.39 -17.32 -28.56
C HIS A 203 -73.87 -17.08 -28.61
N GLU A 204 -73.37 -16.36 -29.61
CA GLU A 204 -71.94 -16.01 -29.69
C GLU A 204 -71.51 -15.08 -28.54
N VAL A 205 -72.28 -14.01 -28.29
CA VAL A 205 -72.03 -13.07 -27.19
C VAL A 205 -72.07 -13.78 -25.83
N HIS A 206 -72.99 -14.71 -25.62
CA HIS A 206 -73.06 -15.50 -24.39
C HIS A 206 -71.83 -16.41 -24.20
N ARG A 207 -71.36 -17.07 -25.26
CA ARG A 207 -70.12 -17.88 -25.25
C ARG A 207 -68.89 -17.04 -24.93
N ASN A 208 -68.79 -15.84 -25.51
CA ASN A 208 -67.72 -14.89 -25.26
C ASN A 208 -67.75 -14.37 -23.81
N TYR A 209 -68.94 -14.04 -23.29
CA TYR A 209 -69.15 -13.66 -21.88
C TYR A 209 -68.71 -14.75 -20.90
N GLU A 210 -69.15 -16.00 -21.07
CA GLU A 210 -68.75 -17.11 -20.18
C GLU A 210 -67.24 -17.43 -20.24
N THR A 211 -66.59 -17.14 -21.37
CA THR A 211 -65.13 -17.26 -21.51
C THR A 211 -64.41 -16.13 -20.75
N LEU A 212 -64.87 -14.89 -20.90
CA LEU A 212 -64.30 -13.71 -20.23
C LEU A 212 -64.51 -13.75 -18.71
N LYS A 213 -65.65 -14.25 -18.25
CA LYS A 213 -65.96 -14.51 -16.84
C LYS A 213 -64.94 -15.47 -16.21
N LYS A 214 -64.70 -16.63 -16.83
CA LYS A 214 -63.70 -17.63 -16.38
C LYS A 214 -62.25 -17.09 -16.40
N GLN A 215 -61.93 -16.15 -17.29
CA GLN A 215 -60.66 -15.43 -17.27
C GLN A 215 -60.58 -14.42 -16.11
N THR A 216 -61.69 -13.73 -15.81
CA THR A 216 -61.81 -12.78 -14.70
C THR A 216 -61.66 -13.47 -13.36
N ASP A 217 -62.35 -14.60 -13.15
CA ASP A 217 -62.29 -15.39 -11.91
C ASP A 217 -60.84 -15.84 -11.61
N LYS A 218 -60.17 -16.44 -12.60
CA LYS A 218 -58.74 -16.81 -12.53
C LYS A 218 -57.83 -15.62 -12.26
N THR A 219 -58.15 -14.44 -12.80
CA THR A 219 -57.38 -13.20 -12.58
C THR A 219 -57.55 -12.70 -11.15
N LEU A 220 -58.73 -12.83 -10.56
CA LEU A 220 -59.00 -12.49 -9.15
C LEU A 220 -58.29 -13.45 -8.19
N GLU A 221 -58.28 -14.76 -8.48
CA GLU A 221 -57.48 -15.74 -7.72
C GLU A 221 -55.98 -15.45 -7.82
N TYR A 222 -55.46 -15.24 -9.03
CA TYR A 222 -54.06 -14.87 -9.24
C TYR A 222 -53.66 -13.60 -8.46
N ARG A 223 -54.52 -12.58 -8.40
CA ARG A 223 -54.28 -11.37 -7.61
C ARG A 223 -54.17 -11.69 -6.11
N LYS A 224 -55.12 -12.47 -5.55
CA LYS A 224 -55.07 -12.92 -4.15
C LYS A 224 -53.80 -13.70 -3.84
N PHE A 225 -53.41 -14.64 -4.69
CA PHE A 225 -52.17 -15.42 -4.49
C PHE A 225 -50.92 -14.54 -4.61
N LYS A 226 -50.88 -13.59 -5.56
CA LYS A 226 -49.76 -12.65 -5.71
C LYS A 226 -49.59 -11.74 -4.50
N GLU A 227 -50.70 -11.26 -3.93
CA GLU A 227 -50.69 -10.44 -2.71
C GLU A 227 -50.23 -11.25 -1.49
N SER A 228 -50.68 -12.51 -1.35
CA SER A 228 -50.18 -13.44 -0.32
C SER A 228 -48.69 -13.77 -0.47
N VAL A 229 -48.19 -13.94 -1.70
CA VAL A 229 -46.76 -14.16 -1.97
C VAL A 229 -45.94 -12.91 -1.63
N PHE A 230 -46.46 -11.71 -1.92
CA PHE A 230 -45.81 -10.45 -1.60
C PHE A 230 -45.72 -10.20 -0.09
N SER A 231 -46.78 -10.48 0.68
CA SER A 231 -46.73 -10.37 2.14
C SER A 231 -45.79 -11.41 2.76
N LEU A 232 -45.78 -12.65 2.26
CA LEU A 232 -44.87 -13.70 2.70
C LEU A 232 -43.39 -13.38 2.41
N ASP A 233 -43.04 -12.88 1.21
CA ASP A 233 -41.65 -12.49 0.92
C ASP A 233 -41.24 -11.28 1.79
N ARG A 234 -42.10 -10.25 1.92
CA ARG A 234 -41.86 -9.11 2.82
C ARG A 234 -41.53 -9.58 4.24
N ASP A 235 -42.34 -10.50 4.79
CA ASP A 235 -42.17 -10.97 6.16
C ASP A 235 -40.92 -11.85 6.30
N LEU A 236 -40.58 -12.63 5.27
CA LEU A 236 -39.32 -13.37 5.18
C LEU A 236 -38.10 -12.43 5.11
N LYS A 237 -38.17 -11.32 4.34
CA LYS A 237 -37.11 -10.29 4.31
C LYS A 237 -36.95 -9.61 5.66
N LEU A 238 -38.06 -9.30 6.35
CA LEU A 238 -38.03 -8.71 7.69
C LEU A 238 -37.39 -9.65 8.71
N LEU A 239 -37.66 -10.96 8.64
CA LEU A 239 -36.99 -11.99 9.45
C LEU A 239 -35.49 -12.08 9.14
N GLN A 240 -35.10 -12.11 7.85
CA GLN A 240 -33.70 -12.09 7.43
C GLN A 240 -32.97 -10.83 7.93
N TRP A 241 -33.59 -9.66 7.83
CA TRP A 241 -33.03 -8.40 8.32
C TRP A 241 -32.89 -8.39 9.85
N ARG A 242 -33.91 -8.82 10.59
CA ARG A 242 -33.87 -8.96 12.07
C ARG A 242 -32.70 -9.84 12.52
N ASP A 243 -32.46 -10.95 11.82
CA ASP A 243 -31.42 -11.91 12.20
C ASP A 243 -30.02 -11.45 11.76
N LEU A 244 -29.92 -10.65 10.68
CA LEU A 244 -28.71 -9.89 10.36
C LEU A 244 -28.40 -8.82 11.41
N VAL A 245 -29.39 -8.05 11.89
CA VAL A 245 -29.21 -7.07 12.98
C VAL A 245 -28.70 -7.75 14.25
N LYS A 246 -29.35 -8.84 14.69
CA LYS A 246 -28.89 -9.65 15.85
C LYS A 246 -27.50 -10.25 15.67
N SER A 247 -27.09 -10.56 14.43
CA SER A 247 -25.74 -11.00 14.10
C SER A 247 -24.72 -9.85 14.17
N GLY A 248 -25.13 -8.64 13.75
CA GLY A 248 -24.37 -7.39 13.89
C GLY A 248 -24.14 -6.99 15.34
N GLU A 249 -25.19 -6.97 16.17
CA GLU A 249 -25.12 -6.72 17.62
C GLU A 249 -24.13 -7.67 18.30
N LYS A 250 -24.31 -8.99 18.12
CA LYS A 250 -23.39 -10.02 18.65
C LYS A 250 -21.95 -9.89 18.15
N LYS A 251 -21.72 -9.32 16.96
CA LYS A 251 -20.37 -9.00 16.46
C LYS A 251 -19.82 -7.73 17.11
N SER A 252 -20.64 -6.70 17.31
CA SER A 252 -20.26 -5.46 18.01
C SER A 252 -19.84 -5.74 19.45
N ASP A 253 -20.60 -6.54 20.20
CA ASP A 253 -20.26 -6.85 21.60
C ASP A 253 -19.03 -7.76 21.73
N ARG A 254 -18.81 -8.66 20.76
CA ARG A 254 -17.55 -9.42 20.61
C ARG A 254 -16.36 -8.55 20.21
N LEU A 255 -16.60 -7.39 19.58
CA LEU A 255 -15.57 -6.43 19.20
C LEU A 255 -15.21 -5.54 20.40
N LYS A 256 -16.18 -4.93 21.07
CA LYS A 256 -15.99 -4.18 22.34
C LYS A 256 -15.22 -5.01 23.37
N SER A 257 -15.70 -6.22 23.68
CA SER A 257 -15.05 -7.13 24.65
C SER A 257 -13.68 -7.67 24.19
N ARG A 258 -13.25 -7.40 22.96
CA ARG A 258 -11.89 -7.65 22.45
C ARG A 258 -11.03 -6.38 22.46
N GLU A 259 -11.62 -5.21 22.24
CA GLU A 259 -11.00 -3.89 22.44
C GLU A 259 -10.69 -3.65 23.92
N ASP A 260 -11.59 -4.01 24.84
CA ASP A 260 -11.36 -3.91 26.29
C ASP A 260 -10.20 -4.81 26.73
N LYS A 261 -10.14 -6.05 26.21
CA LYS A 261 -9.01 -6.97 26.45
C LYS A 261 -7.71 -6.46 25.83
N TYR A 262 -7.77 -5.85 24.65
CA TYR A 262 -6.61 -5.22 24.03
C TYR A 262 -6.12 -4.04 24.88
N ARG A 263 -7.02 -3.21 25.40
CA ARG A 263 -6.71 -2.10 26.31
C ARG A 263 -6.02 -2.59 27.58
N GLN A 264 -6.56 -3.62 28.23
CA GLN A 264 -5.95 -4.26 29.41
C GLN A 264 -4.55 -4.85 29.12
N VAL A 265 -4.31 -5.35 27.90
CA VAL A 265 -2.99 -5.82 27.49
C VAL A 265 -2.04 -4.65 27.22
N VAL A 266 -2.51 -3.55 26.62
CA VAL A 266 -1.71 -2.31 26.42
C VAL A 266 -1.37 -1.65 27.76
N GLU A 267 -2.31 -1.60 28.70
CA GLU A 267 -2.11 -1.12 30.07
C GLU A 267 -1.01 -1.96 30.75
N LYS A 268 -1.11 -3.29 30.74
CA LYS A 268 -0.06 -4.19 31.27
C LYS A 268 1.29 -4.06 30.56
N ILE A 269 1.31 -3.85 29.24
CA ILE A 269 2.55 -3.58 28.51
C ILE A 269 3.17 -2.25 28.95
N ASN A 270 2.36 -1.24 29.26
CA ASN A 270 2.84 0.04 29.78
C ASN A 270 3.33 -0.08 31.23
N GLU A 271 2.62 -0.82 32.10
CA GLU A 271 3.08 -1.19 33.46
C GLU A 271 4.45 -1.88 33.41
N ILE A 272 4.59 -2.91 32.57
CA ILE A 272 5.85 -3.65 32.37
C ILE A 272 6.95 -2.73 31.79
N LYS A 273 6.62 -1.82 30.88
CA LYS A 273 7.59 -0.81 30.39
C LYS A 273 8.03 0.15 31.48
N THR A 274 7.13 0.61 32.35
CA THR A 274 7.51 1.49 33.47
C THR A 274 8.37 0.75 34.50
N ALA A 275 8.05 -0.52 34.81
CA ALA A 275 8.88 -1.36 35.67
C ALA A 275 10.26 -1.63 35.06
N LEU A 276 10.32 -1.94 33.75
CA LEU A 276 11.57 -2.12 33.02
C LEU A 276 12.39 -0.82 32.95
N ALA A 277 11.74 0.34 32.83
CA ALA A 277 12.44 1.62 32.90
C ALA A 277 13.06 1.83 34.30
N THR A 278 12.32 1.60 35.38
CA THR A 278 12.86 1.72 36.74
C THR A 278 13.97 0.70 37.04
N GLU A 279 13.95 -0.49 36.43
CA GLU A 279 15.04 -1.46 36.56
C GLU A 279 16.23 -1.17 35.63
N LEU A 280 16.01 -0.52 34.49
CA LEU A 280 17.13 0.03 33.69
C LEU A 280 17.79 1.19 34.43
N ASP A 281 17.02 2.05 35.10
CA ASP A 281 17.56 3.09 35.98
C ASP A 281 18.27 2.49 37.20
N SER A 282 17.76 1.41 37.80
CA SER A 282 18.45 0.69 38.88
C SER A 282 19.78 0.08 38.42
N VAL A 283 19.81 -0.50 37.21
CA VAL A 283 21.03 -1.01 36.56
C VAL A 283 22.00 0.12 36.20
N ASN A 284 21.54 1.25 35.66
CA ASN A 284 22.37 2.42 35.38
C ASN A 284 23.00 3.00 36.67
N GLU A 285 22.26 3.01 37.77
CA GLU A 285 22.80 3.42 39.07
C GLU A 285 23.80 2.39 39.62
N MET A 286 23.53 1.09 39.48
CA MET A 286 24.47 0.04 39.86
C MET A 286 25.74 0.05 39.00
N GLU A 287 25.65 0.34 37.71
CA GLU A 287 26.80 0.52 36.82
C GLU A 287 27.59 1.78 37.19
N SER A 288 26.91 2.89 37.51
CA SER A 288 27.55 4.11 38.01
C SER A 288 28.29 3.87 39.34
N ARG A 289 27.68 3.13 40.26
CA ARG A 289 28.30 2.69 41.53
C ARG A 289 29.46 1.72 41.26
N LEU A 290 29.36 0.84 40.27
CA LEU A 290 30.43 -0.08 39.86
C LEU A 290 31.62 0.68 39.28
N ILE A 291 31.39 1.66 38.40
CA ILE A 291 32.43 2.52 37.82
C ILE A 291 33.12 3.33 38.92
N GLU A 292 32.38 3.93 39.86
CA GLU A 292 32.99 4.64 40.99
C GLU A 292 33.75 3.68 41.93
N SER A 293 33.25 2.46 42.15
CA SER A 293 33.96 1.41 42.93
C SER A 293 35.21 0.91 42.22
N GLN A 294 35.19 0.79 40.88
CA GLN A 294 36.35 0.45 40.06
C GLN A 294 37.38 1.57 40.03
N LYS A 295 36.93 2.83 40.01
CA LYS A 295 37.78 4.02 40.12
C LYS A 295 38.43 4.14 41.51
N GLN A 296 37.70 3.79 42.57
CA GLN A 296 38.24 3.69 43.93
C GLN A 296 39.23 2.52 44.04
N LEU A 297 38.91 1.34 43.50
CA LEU A 297 39.83 0.20 43.41
C LEU A 297 41.10 0.56 42.62
N TYR A 298 40.98 1.20 41.46
CA TYR A 298 42.13 1.62 40.66
C TYR A 298 42.97 2.68 41.37
N GLY A 299 42.34 3.59 42.14
CA GLY A 299 43.03 4.51 43.04
C GLY A 299 43.77 3.78 44.17
N MET A 300 43.14 2.80 44.80
CA MET A 300 43.73 1.98 45.86
C MET A 300 44.84 1.06 45.35
N ASP A 301 44.74 0.53 44.13
CA ASP A 301 45.82 -0.22 43.48
C ASP A 301 46.98 0.69 43.06
N LEU A 302 46.72 1.95 42.67
CA LEU A 302 47.77 2.97 42.47
C LEU A 302 48.45 3.38 43.78
N GLU A 303 47.68 3.57 44.86
CA GLU A 303 48.24 3.81 46.20
C GLU A 303 49.03 2.62 46.71
N LYS A 304 48.57 1.40 46.42
CA LYS A 304 49.26 0.14 46.76
C LYS A 304 50.52 -0.05 45.91
N GLU A 305 50.49 0.20 44.61
CA GLU A 305 51.67 0.11 43.74
C GLU A 305 52.73 1.14 44.16
N ASN A 306 52.32 2.37 44.48
CA ASN A 306 53.17 3.40 45.06
C ASN A 306 53.71 2.98 46.45
N GLN A 307 52.90 2.35 47.32
CA GLN A 307 53.39 1.82 48.59
C GLN A 307 54.29 0.59 48.43
N GLU A 308 54.06 -0.28 47.46
CA GLU A 308 54.94 -1.41 47.13
C GLU A 308 56.26 -0.93 46.52
N GLU A 309 56.25 0.12 45.70
CA GLU A 309 57.44 0.82 45.22
C GLU A 309 58.18 1.53 46.38
N GLN A 310 57.48 2.20 47.30
CA GLN A 310 58.11 2.77 48.49
C GLN A 310 58.69 1.68 49.41
N VAL A 311 57.99 0.56 49.60
CA VAL A 311 58.50 -0.61 50.34
C VAL A 311 59.69 -1.24 49.64
N LYS A 312 59.71 -1.29 48.31
CA LYS A 312 60.86 -1.74 47.51
C LYS A 312 62.05 -0.80 47.67
N ASN A 313 61.86 0.51 47.51
CA ASN A 313 62.89 1.53 47.74
C ASN A 313 63.42 1.49 49.19
N ILE A 314 62.55 1.26 50.19
CA ILE A 314 62.95 1.08 51.60
C ILE A 314 63.70 -0.24 51.81
N ARG A 315 63.34 -1.33 51.13
CA ARG A 315 64.08 -2.60 51.15
C ARG A 315 65.44 -2.48 50.48
N GLU A 316 65.54 -1.76 49.37
CA GLU A 316 66.80 -1.52 48.65
C GLU A 316 67.73 -0.65 49.50
N ARG A 317 67.27 0.49 50.03
CA ARG A 317 68.02 1.30 51.00
C ARG A 317 68.37 0.54 52.28
N ARG A 318 67.52 -0.39 52.74
CA ARG A 318 67.84 -1.28 53.86
C ARG A 318 68.92 -2.27 53.49
N ASN A 319 68.91 -2.84 52.29
CA ASN A 319 69.93 -3.77 51.81
C ASN A 319 71.29 -3.05 51.66
N GLU A 320 71.32 -1.83 51.09
CA GLU A 320 72.50 -0.96 51.08
C GLU A 320 73.00 -0.66 52.50
N SER A 321 72.09 -0.39 53.44
CA SER A 321 72.42 -0.19 54.85
C SER A 321 72.97 -1.46 55.53
N ASP A 322 72.48 -2.64 55.14
CA ASP A 322 72.99 -3.93 55.63
C ASP A 322 74.33 -4.31 54.99
N GLU A 323 74.61 -3.94 53.73
CA GLU A 323 75.91 -4.14 53.07
C GLU A 323 76.97 -3.17 53.60
N THR A 324 76.61 -1.91 53.83
CA THR A 324 77.49 -0.95 54.53
C THR A 324 77.74 -1.37 55.98
N CYS A 325 76.76 -1.94 56.68
CA CYS A 325 76.94 -2.55 58.01
C CYS A 325 77.83 -3.80 57.97
N LYS A 326 77.64 -4.71 57.01
CA LYS A 326 78.48 -5.91 56.81
C LYS A 326 79.94 -5.54 56.48
N SER A 327 80.15 -4.56 55.62
CA SER A 327 81.50 -4.08 55.26
C SER A 327 82.16 -3.26 56.39
N ALA A 328 81.39 -2.55 57.21
CA ALA A 328 81.88 -1.98 58.47
C ALA A 328 82.32 -3.09 59.45
N ARG A 329 81.51 -4.15 59.63
CA ARG A 329 81.84 -5.30 60.49
C ARG A 329 83.05 -6.11 60.01
N THR A 330 83.29 -6.24 58.70
CA THR A 330 84.54 -6.88 58.21
C THR A 330 85.76 -5.96 58.38
N ARG A 331 85.62 -4.64 58.25
CA ARG A 331 86.67 -3.67 58.62
C ARG A 331 87.02 -3.75 60.10
N GLU A 332 86.01 -3.79 60.98
CA GLU A 332 86.17 -4.00 62.43
C GLU A 332 86.90 -5.31 62.73
N LYS A 333 86.45 -6.43 62.16
CA LYS A 333 87.05 -7.75 62.38
C LYS A 333 88.50 -7.82 61.91
N ASN A 334 88.83 -7.16 60.80
CA ASN A 334 90.20 -7.05 60.31
C ASN A 334 91.07 -6.16 61.23
N ALA A 335 90.53 -5.05 61.75
CA ALA A 335 91.23 -4.21 62.73
C ALA A 335 91.53 -4.95 64.04
N VAL A 336 90.60 -5.79 64.53
CA VAL A 336 90.82 -6.65 65.72
C VAL A 336 91.93 -7.67 65.46
N VAL A 337 91.99 -8.29 64.28
CA VAL A 337 93.10 -9.19 63.90
C VAL A 337 94.44 -8.45 63.83
N SER A 338 94.46 -7.23 63.29
CA SER A 338 95.66 -6.38 63.24
C SER A 338 96.13 -5.90 64.63
N LEU A 339 95.22 -5.63 65.57
CA LEU A 339 95.57 -5.37 66.98
C LEU A 339 96.15 -6.61 67.66
N GLY A 340 95.67 -7.81 67.31
CA GLY A 340 96.21 -9.08 67.80
C GLY A 340 97.66 -9.34 67.38
N SER A 341 98.04 -9.01 66.15
CA SER A 341 99.44 -9.13 65.68
C SER A 341 100.34 -8.04 66.25
N LEU A 342 99.86 -6.80 66.36
CA LEU A 342 100.58 -5.69 66.99
C LEU A 342 100.88 -5.95 68.47
N ASN A 343 99.96 -6.54 69.24
CA ASN A 343 100.23 -6.89 70.64
C ASN A 343 101.27 -8.03 70.80
N LYS A 344 101.37 -8.97 69.86
CA LYS A 344 102.48 -9.95 69.84
C LYS A 344 103.82 -9.27 69.55
N LEU A 345 103.87 -8.36 68.58
CA LEU A 345 105.06 -7.56 68.28
C LEU A 345 105.49 -6.68 69.47
N LYS A 346 104.54 -6.06 70.17
CA LYS A 346 104.80 -5.28 71.39
C LYS A 346 105.43 -6.15 72.48
N LYS A 347 104.89 -7.34 72.74
CA LYS A 347 105.41 -8.23 73.79
C LYS A 347 106.84 -8.72 73.53
N ASN A 348 107.20 -8.97 72.26
CA ASN A 348 108.58 -9.28 71.88
C ASN A 348 109.51 -8.06 72.03
N ARG A 349 109.06 -6.87 71.62
CA ARG A 349 109.81 -5.61 71.83
C ARG A 349 110.01 -5.28 73.32
N GLU A 350 109.09 -5.69 74.19
CA GLU A 350 109.21 -5.56 75.65
C GLU A 350 110.28 -6.50 76.23
N THR A 351 110.42 -7.73 75.70
CA THR A 351 111.55 -8.61 76.06
C THR A 351 112.89 -8.11 75.51
N ASP A 352 112.92 -7.56 74.29
CA ASP A 352 114.13 -6.92 73.74
C ASP A 352 114.57 -5.72 74.60
N LEU A 353 113.61 -4.89 75.04
CA LEU A 353 113.86 -3.74 75.92
C LEU A 353 114.37 -4.13 77.31
N ALA A 354 114.06 -5.32 77.82
CA ALA A 354 114.67 -5.84 79.03
C ALA A 354 116.17 -6.16 78.79
N ALA A 355 116.47 -6.92 77.72
CA ALA A 355 117.84 -7.28 77.36
C ALA A 355 118.73 -6.05 77.05
N PHE A 356 118.17 -5.00 76.44
CA PHE A 356 118.88 -3.74 76.24
C PHE A 356 119.05 -2.92 77.53
N LYS A 357 118.13 -3.00 78.51
CA LYS A 357 118.30 -2.31 79.80
C LYS A 357 119.42 -2.88 80.65
N ASP A 358 119.61 -4.20 80.67
CA ASP A 358 120.74 -4.78 81.41
C ASP A 358 122.09 -4.52 80.71
N ARG A 359 122.12 -4.50 79.37
CA ARG A 359 123.28 -3.97 78.61
C ARG A 359 123.56 -2.49 78.85
N ILE A 360 122.55 -1.67 79.11
CA ILE A 360 122.74 -0.25 79.46
C ILE A 360 123.36 -0.12 80.85
N LYS A 361 122.94 -0.90 81.86
CA LYS A 361 123.64 -0.94 83.17
C LYS A 361 125.11 -1.35 83.05
N GLU A 362 125.41 -2.32 82.18
CA GLU A 362 126.77 -2.78 81.90
C GLU A 362 127.65 -1.65 81.30
N ILE A 363 127.06 -0.74 80.53
CA ILE A 363 127.74 0.42 79.94
C ILE A 363 127.81 1.60 80.93
N GLU A 364 126.75 1.87 81.69
CA GLU A 364 126.69 2.93 82.71
C GLU A 364 127.70 2.70 83.85
N GLY A 365 127.97 1.44 84.23
CA GLY A 365 129.03 1.11 85.19
C GLY A 365 130.43 1.45 84.68
N ASN A 366 130.71 1.20 83.39
CA ASN A 366 131.99 1.53 82.76
C ASN A 366 132.22 3.04 82.60
N ILE A 367 131.17 3.87 82.64
CA ILE A 367 131.30 5.33 82.72
C ILE A 367 131.89 5.77 84.09
N SER A 368 131.66 5.01 85.17
CA SER A 368 132.27 5.31 86.48
C SER A 368 133.76 4.95 86.58
N SER A 369 134.22 3.91 85.87
CA SER A 369 135.66 3.60 85.76
C SER A 369 136.36 4.59 84.82
N LEU A 370 135.71 5.04 83.76
CA LEU A 370 136.17 6.17 82.94
C LEU A 370 136.31 7.47 83.77
N GLY A 371 135.51 7.66 84.82
CA GLY A 371 135.69 8.72 85.80
C GLY A 371 136.97 8.61 86.62
N LYS A 372 137.57 7.42 86.76
CA LYS A 372 138.91 7.23 87.37
C LYS A 372 140.05 7.35 86.36
N THR A 373 139.79 7.20 85.06
CA THR A 373 140.75 7.57 84.00
C THR A 373 140.84 9.08 83.76
N ILE A 374 140.22 9.89 84.62
CA ILE A 374 140.55 11.31 84.87
C ILE A 374 141.84 11.44 85.75
N SER A 375 142.44 10.31 86.12
CA SER A 375 143.90 10.11 86.17
C SER A 375 144.66 10.94 85.12
N ALA A 376 145.92 11.28 85.39
CA ALA A 376 146.86 11.83 84.42
C ALA A 376 146.46 13.17 83.76
N ALA A 377 145.40 13.82 84.22
CA ALA A 377 145.04 15.20 83.88
C ALA A 377 145.65 16.19 84.88
N GLU A 378 145.45 15.97 86.19
CA GLU A 378 146.04 16.80 87.26
C GLU A 378 147.42 16.32 87.71
N GLU A 379 147.83 15.07 87.43
CA GLU A 379 149.24 14.65 87.59
C GLU A 379 150.19 15.41 86.65
N ARG A 380 149.65 16.15 85.66
CA ARG A 380 150.40 17.10 84.81
C ARG A 380 150.86 18.35 85.57
N VAL A 381 150.47 18.53 86.84
CA VAL A 381 151.15 19.43 87.77
C VAL A 381 152.64 19.08 87.83
N ASN A 382 152.97 17.82 88.13
CA ASN A 382 154.34 17.38 88.44
C ASN A 382 155.25 17.17 87.21
N GLY A 383 154.77 17.44 86.00
CA GLY A 383 155.57 17.34 84.77
C GLY A 383 156.25 18.66 84.38
N ASN A 384 155.53 19.78 84.54
CA ASN A 384 155.99 21.11 84.09
C ASN A 384 156.19 22.09 85.25
N ALA A 385 155.65 21.81 86.44
CA ALA A 385 156.16 22.27 87.72
C ALA A 385 156.78 21.03 88.39
N ASP A 386 158.07 20.74 88.26
CA ASP A 386 159.15 21.68 88.55
C ASP A 386 160.42 21.48 87.68
N GLU A 387 160.35 21.95 86.43
CA GLU A 387 161.54 22.46 85.70
C GLU A 387 162.26 23.54 86.54
N THR A 388 161.48 24.27 87.35
CA THR A 388 161.98 25.07 88.46
C THR A 388 161.42 24.60 89.80
N LEU A 389 162.12 23.65 90.41
CA LEU A 389 162.92 23.93 91.60
C LEU A 389 163.99 22.83 91.68
N ARG A 390 165.28 23.11 91.46
CA ARG A 390 166.16 23.97 92.29
C ARG A 390 166.25 23.52 93.75
N THR A 391 165.18 22.93 94.31
CA THR A 391 165.30 22.05 95.46
C THR A 391 165.98 20.76 95.03
N ASN A 392 167.27 20.74 95.33
CA ASN A 392 167.93 19.56 95.91
C ASN A 392 168.12 18.42 94.89
N ASN A 393 169.21 18.39 94.12
CA ASN A 393 170.57 18.69 94.59
C ASN A 393 171.45 19.38 93.53
N SER A 394 172.24 20.44 93.82
CA SER A 394 172.24 21.44 94.92
C SER A 394 172.10 20.97 96.38
N LEU A 395 172.63 19.79 96.72
CA LEU A 395 172.98 19.37 98.09
C LEU A 395 173.61 17.97 98.09
N THR A 396 172.91 16.84 98.13
CA THR A 396 173.54 15.51 98.36
C THR A 396 174.27 14.90 97.13
N GLY A 397 174.96 15.73 96.34
CA GLY A 397 175.82 15.41 95.20
C GLY A 397 176.93 16.47 95.05
N GLU A 398 176.60 17.70 94.60
CA GLU A 398 177.55 18.84 94.69
C GLU A 398 177.94 19.22 96.14
N GLU A 399 177.25 18.63 97.12
CA GLU A 399 177.60 18.58 98.54
C GLU A 399 177.42 17.17 99.19
N GLN A 400 177.49 16.06 98.42
CA GLN A 400 178.07 14.78 98.94
C GLN A 400 179.11 14.05 98.03
N THR A 401 179.71 14.72 97.04
CA THR A 401 180.99 14.34 96.37
C THR A 401 181.82 15.56 95.86
N ARG A 402 182.27 16.62 96.57
CA ARG A 402 182.26 17.12 97.98
C ARG A 402 181.14 16.58 98.87
N GLU A 403 181.20 15.78 99.95
CA GLU A 403 182.24 14.93 100.56
C GLU A 403 183.55 15.03 99.81
N ALA A 404 184.56 15.58 100.48
CA ALA A 404 185.82 16.10 99.95
C ALA A 404 186.75 14.99 99.40
N LEU A 405 186.16 14.21 98.51
CA LEU A 405 186.53 12.99 97.84
C LEU A 405 185.92 13.04 96.40
N GLY A 406 186.03 14.09 95.57
CA GLY A 406 186.61 15.44 95.68
C GLY A 406 187.89 15.67 96.51
N ASP A 407 188.72 14.67 96.74
CA ASP A 407 189.56 13.96 95.79
C ASP A 407 190.59 14.94 95.23
N ASP A 408 191.81 15.01 95.77
CA ASP A 408 192.56 14.01 96.58
C ASP A 408 192.93 12.75 95.77
N LEU A 409 191.97 12.18 95.02
CA LEU A 409 192.09 11.06 94.07
C LEU A 409 191.31 11.31 92.73
N ARG A 410 191.46 12.36 91.90
CA ARG A 410 192.44 13.45 91.65
C ARG A 410 193.52 13.66 92.72
N SER A 411 194.45 12.73 92.91
CA SER A 411 195.17 11.83 91.98
C SER A 411 194.58 10.43 91.67
N LEU A 412 193.46 10.33 90.93
CA LEU A 412 192.97 9.07 90.33
C LEU A 412 191.92 9.26 89.23
N THR A 413 191.55 10.49 88.86
CA THR A 413 192.11 11.00 87.59
C THR A 413 193.54 10.50 87.37
N ASP A 414 193.64 9.56 86.44
CA ASP A 414 194.58 9.70 85.33
C ASP A 414 196.05 9.92 85.72
N ASP A 415 196.75 9.08 86.50
CA ASP A 415 196.56 7.76 87.13
C ASP A 415 195.84 6.60 86.41
N ILE A 416 194.53 6.65 86.11
CA ILE A 416 193.74 5.60 85.42
C ILE A 416 192.89 6.17 84.25
N VAL A 417 193.40 7.05 83.37
CA VAL A 417 194.54 6.90 82.42
C VAL A 417 195.87 6.69 83.13
N ARG A 418 196.38 5.47 83.37
CA ARG A 418 196.11 4.09 82.91
C ARG A 418 194.69 3.71 82.48
N GLU A 419 194.43 3.61 81.19
CA GLU A 419 194.76 2.41 80.39
C GLU A 419 193.55 1.48 80.19
N LEU A 420 193.76 0.57 79.24
CA LEU A 420 192.99 -0.63 78.96
C LEU A 420 191.46 -0.43 78.69
N ASP A 421 190.95 0.45 77.81
CA ASP A 421 191.47 1.27 76.68
C ASP A 421 192.86 1.92 76.86
N ARG A 422 193.99 1.33 76.45
CA ARG A 422 194.45 0.21 75.57
C ARG A 422 193.74 -1.16 75.36
N GLY A 423 192.50 -1.38 75.77
CA GLY A 423 191.48 -1.91 74.87
C GLY A 423 190.30 -2.62 75.54
N LEU A 424 190.45 -3.16 76.74
CA LEU A 424 191.03 -4.51 76.78
C LEU A 424 190.00 -5.61 77.10
N LYS A 425 189.51 -6.37 76.10
CA LYS A 425 189.67 -6.14 74.65
C LYS A 425 188.61 -6.79 73.78
N ASP A 426 188.30 -6.13 72.66
CA ASP A 426 187.88 -6.70 71.38
C ASP A 426 186.93 -7.93 71.54
N SER A 427 187.45 -9.08 71.11
CA SER A 427 187.26 -10.45 71.58
C SER A 427 186.09 -10.72 72.54
N GLY A 428 185.31 -11.77 72.31
CA GLY A 428 185.88 -13.06 71.88
C GLY A 428 186.83 -13.66 72.94
N TYR A 429 186.89 -13.07 74.13
CA TYR A 429 187.34 -13.70 75.36
C TYR A 429 186.12 -13.80 76.29
N ASP A 430 185.53 -14.95 76.51
CA ASP A 430 185.88 -16.26 75.94
C ASP A 430 184.64 -17.10 75.63
N ARG A 431 184.89 -18.29 75.07
CA ARG A 431 184.10 -19.51 75.16
C ARG A 431 182.68 -19.30 75.67
N SER A 432 181.73 -19.17 74.77
CA SER A 432 181.06 -20.36 74.23
C SER A 432 180.52 -21.31 75.29
N ALA A 433 179.42 -20.91 75.93
CA ALA A 433 178.41 -21.86 76.43
C ALA A 433 176.96 -21.52 76.02
N ARG A 434 176.70 -20.36 75.37
CA ARG A 434 175.33 -19.91 75.02
C ARG A 434 175.05 -19.48 73.57
N ARG A 435 175.91 -19.94 72.66
CA ARG A 435 175.46 -20.56 71.40
C ARG A 435 174.52 -21.74 71.76
N LEU A 436 173.58 -22.24 70.96
CA LEU A 436 173.20 -22.01 69.56
C LEU A 436 171.66 -21.76 69.46
N LEU A 437 171.12 -21.67 68.24
CA LEU A 437 169.70 -21.40 67.87
C LEU A 437 169.23 -19.98 68.23
N ALA A 438 169.03 -19.02 67.31
CA ALA A 438 169.06 -19.00 65.84
C ALA A 438 168.00 -19.82 65.07
N GLN A 439 167.33 -19.13 64.13
CA GLN A 439 166.75 -19.60 62.87
C GLN A 439 165.93 -20.90 62.82
N SER A 440 164.60 -20.75 62.71
CA SER A 440 163.77 -21.58 61.80
C SER A 440 162.38 -21.00 61.45
N ILE A 441 161.91 -19.94 62.12
CA ILE A 441 160.46 -19.74 62.32
C ILE A 441 159.71 -19.07 61.15
N LEU A 442 160.28 -18.06 60.48
CA LEU A 442 159.45 -16.93 59.96
C LEU A 442 159.64 -16.50 58.49
N ASP A 443 160.16 -17.37 57.63
CA ASP A 443 159.92 -17.24 56.18
C ASP A 443 158.61 -17.93 55.78
N SER A 444 157.85 -17.29 54.88
CA SER A 444 156.92 -17.87 53.88
C SER A 444 155.46 -17.36 53.90
N LEU A 445 155.08 -16.75 52.77
CA LEU A 445 153.84 -16.97 52.00
C LEU A 445 152.47 -16.79 52.73
N GLY A 446 151.55 -15.91 52.30
CA GLY A 446 151.48 -15.13 51.05
C GLY A 446 150.79 -15.88 49.90
N GLU A 447 150.14 -15.11 49.02
CA GLU A 447 149.48 -15.52 47.77
C GLU A 447 148.27 -16.48 47.87
N LEU A 448 147.11 -15.98 47.41
CA LEU A 448 146.24 -16.53 46.34
C LEU A 448 144.76 -16.15 46.64
N HIS A 449 143.84 -15.75 45.75
CA HIS A 449 143.74 -15.50 44.30
C HIS A 449 142.25 -15.74 43.97
N ILE A 450 141.37 -14.73 43.90
CA ILE A 450 141.11 -13.95 42.68
C ILE A 450 140.91 -14.86 41.45
N ARG A 451 139.67 -15.07 40.95
CA ARG A 451 139.44 -15.30 39.49
C ARG A 451 138.01 -15.26 38.91
N SER A 452 137.12 -16.21 39.22
CA SER A 452 136.48 -16.97 38.12
C SER A 452 135.01 -16.72 37.68
N GLU A 453 134.09 -16.19 38.50
CA GLU A 453 132.64 -16.43 38.27
C GLU A 453 131.87 -15.49 37.28
N GLY A 454 132.57 -14.71 36.45
CA GLY A 454 131.96 -13.75 35.52
C GLY A 454 131.31 -14.38 34.27
N ARG A 455 130.17 -15.10 34.39
CA ARG A 455 129.54 -15.80 33.25
C ARG A 455 128.00 -15.85 33.20
N ALA A 456 127.31 -14.89 33.82
CA ALA A 456 125.86 -14.94 34.03
C ALA A 456 124.99 -14.23 32.96
N ARG A 457 123.98 -14.94 32.45
CA ARG A 457 122.63 -14.43 32.09
C ARG A 457 122.54 -13.30 31.04
N LEU A 458 122.77 -13.61 29.76
CA LEU A 458 122.68 -12.64 28.64
C LEU A 458 121.54 -12.90 27.62
N LEU A 459 120.68 -13.91 27.84
CA LEU A 459 119.70 -14.37 26.84
C LEU A 459 118.32 -14.65 27.48
N SER A 460 117.38 -13.72 27.26
CA SER A 460 115.94 -13.85 27.54
C SER A 460 115.19 -12.88 26.61
N ASP A 461 114.59 -13.29 25.48
CA ASP A 461 113.41 -14.16 25.25
C ASP A 461 112.04 -13.47 25.38
N GLN A 462 111.12 -13.80 24.45
CA GLN A 462 110.17 -12.84 23.86
C GLN A 462 108.93 -13.54 23.25
N LYS A 463 107.69 -13.44 23.79
CA LYS A 463 106.45 -13.98 23.14
C LYS A 463 105.05 -13.65 23.75
N ASN A 464 103.98 -13.76 22.92
CA ASN A 464 102.51 -13.94 23.18
C ASN A 464 101.60 -12.69 23.51
N LEU A 465 100.24 -12.63 23.34
CA LEU A 465 99.23 -13.01 22.28
C LEU A 465 97.76 -12.53 22.64
N SER A 466 96.66 -12.75 21.85
CA SER A 466 95.36 -11.97 21.88
C SER A 466 93.97 -12.70 21.59
N ASP A 467 92.79 -11.97 21.65
CA ASP A 467 91.41 -12.18 21.00
C ASP A 467 90.28 -13.11 21.65
N VAL A 468 88.89 -13.06 21.50
CA VAL A 468 87.82 -12.10 20.99
C VAL A 468 86.27 -12.47 21.29
N LYS A 469 85.34 -11.46 21.44
CA LYS A 469 83.81 -11.29 21.26
C LYS A 469 82.66 -12.34 21.52
N LYS A 470 81.44 -11.89 22.01
CA LYS A 470 80.02 -12.20 21.50
C LYS A 470 78.79 -11.53 22.26
N THR A 471 77.51 -11.84 21.87
CA THR A 471 76.19 -11.14 22.17
C THR A 471 74.97 -12.07 22.59
N PRO A 472 73.74 -11.58 22.97
CA PRO A 472 72.81 -12.26 23.94
C PRO A 472 71.32 -12.62 23.55
N GLU A 473 70.53 -13.05 24.58
CA GLU A 473 69.04 -13.04 24.81
C GLU A 473 68.12 -14.32 24.63
N LEU A 474 66.84 -14.26 25.08
CA LEU A 474 66.08 -15.35 25.77
C LEU A 474 64.56 -15.51 25.43
N LEU A 475 64.07 -16.78 25.51
CA LEU A 475 62.70 -17.28 25.84
C LEU A 475 61.47 -16.77 25.03
N SER A 476 60.33 -17.47 24.93
CA SER A 476 59.78 -18.65 25.65
C SER A 476 60.38 -20.00 25.29
#